data_AF-A0A364K8I5-F1
#
_entry.id   AF-A0A364K8I5-F1
#
_cell.length_a   1.000
_cell.length_b   1.000
_cell.length_c   1.000
_cell.angle_alpha   90.00
_cell.angle_beta   90.00
_cell.angle_gamma   90.00
#
_symmetry.space_group_name_H-M   'P 1'
#
loop_
_entity.id
_entity.type
_entity.pdbx_description
1 polymer ?
#
loop_
_entity_poly.entity_id
_entity_poly.type
_entity_poly.pdbx_seq_one_letter_code
_entity_poly.pdbx_strand_id
1 'polypeptide(L)'
;MVEQKFTIVKEKEKVLAEPFLGIFQSLEIAEWAFDCMKDLSDKLGVITETDERIALIYRKDKKGIHFNFSNWLLLGFYGGKNKLVVRIPILKEKLASLNTKVDYKVEYEFKTEPKIVSVSFSLSSLEQIGNEILDLYDLTIDQIGQIFKSRKKSPMRHKHNTQLGKALFDQTDRDSLFFEGLHTE
;
A
#
# COMPACT_ATOMS: atom_id res chain seq x y z
N MET A 1 -0.74 -5.61 -57.09
CA MET A 1 -1.19 -4.76 -55.97
C MET A 1 -1.90 -5.66 -54.98
N VAL A 2 -1.33 -5.88 -53.80
CA VAL A 2 -1.92 -6.73 -52.76
C VAL A 2 -2.21 -5.84 -51.57
N GLU A 3 -3.49 -5.67 -51.24
CA GLU A 3 -3.93 -4.97 -50.04
C GLU A 3 -3.67 -5.85 -48.81
N GLN A 4 -2.72 -5.46 -47.96
CA GLN A 4 -2.58 -6.02 -46.62
C GLN A 4 -3.62 -5.37 -45.71
N LYS A 5 -4.64 -6.16 -45.34
CA LYS A 5 -5.54 -5.82 -44.24
C LYS A 5 -4.81 -6.00 -42.92
N PHE A 6 -4.46 -4.90 -42.27
CA PHE A 6 -4.06 -4.89 -40.87
C PHE A 6 -5.30 -5.17 -40.02
N THR A 7 -5.42 -6.41 -39.54
CA THR A 7 -6.36 -6.74 -38.46
C THR A 7 -5.76 -6.19 -37.17
N ILE A 8 -6.23 -5.01 -36.75
CA ILE A 8 -5.98 -4.51 -35.40
C ILE A 8 -6.74 -5.43 -34.45
N VAL A 9 -6.04 -6.39 -33.84
CA VAL A 9 -6.57 -7.14 -32.70
C VAL A 9 -6.61 -6.15 -31.55
N LYS A 10 -7.79 -5.62 -31.24
CA LYS A 10 -8.03 -4.93 -29.97
C LYS A 10 -7.78 -5.95 -28.87
N GLU A 11 -6.64 -5.85 -28.19
CA GLU A 11 -6.46 -6.52 -26.91
C GLU A 11 -7.63 -6.13 -26.01
N LYS A 12 -8.34 -7.12 -25.46
CA LYS A 12 -9.33 -6.87 -24.42
C LYS A 12 -8.61 -6.15 -23.29
N GLU A 13 -9.07 -4.96 -22.94
CA GLU A 13 -8.67 -4.25 -21.73
C GLU A 13 -8.76 -5.24 -20.56
N LYS A 14 -7.60 -5.61 -20.00
CA LYS A 14 -7.56 -6.53 -18.86
C LYS A 14 -8.11 -5.80 -17.65
N VAL A 15 -9.27 -6.25 -17.17
CA VAL A 15 -9.90 -5.73 -15.95
C VAL A 15 -9.25 -6.41 -14.75
N LEU A 16 -9.03 -5.66 -13.66
CA LEU A 16 -8.56 -6.22 -12.40
C LEU A 16 -9.50 -7.34 -11.92
N ALA A 17 -8.92 -8.43 -11.42
CA ALA A 17 -9.64 -9.51 -10.77
C ALA A 17 -9.99 -9.15 -9.31
N GLU A 18 -10.94 -9.88 -8.72
CA GLU A 18 -11.18 -9.80 -7.28
C GLU A 18 -10.00 -10.41 -6.49
N PRO A 19 -9.60 -9.81 -5.35
CA PRO A 19 -10.23 -8.70 -4.65
C PRO A 19 -9.80 -7.30 -5.11
N PHE A 20 -8.87 -7.19 -6.07
CA PHE A 20 -8.27 -5.91 -6.47
C PHE A 20 -9.28 -4.96 -7.09
N LEU A 21 -10.23 -5.48 -7.88
CA LEU A 21 -11.36 -4.71 -8.41
C LEU A 21 -12.19 -4.04 -7.31
N GLY A 22 -12.35 -4.70 -6.16
CA GLY A 22 -13.05 -4.17 -5.00
C GLY A 22 -12.25 -3.15 -4.18
N ILE A 23 -10.94 -3.01 -4.44
CA ILE A 23 -10.02 -2.13 -3.69
C ILE A 23 -9.61 -0.91 -4.53
N PHE A 24 -9.19 -1.13 -5.77
CA PHE A 24 -8.57 -0.16 -6.65
C PHE A 24 -9.47 0.19 -7.83
N GLN A 25 -9.49 1.46 -8.24
CA GLN A 25 -10.34 1.93 -9.33
C GLN A 25 -9.82 1.54 -10.72
N SER A 26 -8.52 1.32 -10.85
CA SER A 26 -7.84 0.98 -12.10
C SER A 26 -6.57 0.18 -11.82
N LEU A 27 -6.05 -0.46 -12.87
CA LEU A 27 -4.74 -1.13 -12.82
C LEU A 27 -3.62 -0.16 -12.43
N GLU A 28 -3.62 1.06 -12.99
CA GLU A 28 -2.65 2.10 -12.67
C GLU A 28 -2.59 2.42 -11.17
N ILE A 29 -3.76 2.52 -10.52
CA ILE A 29 -3.84 2.77 -9.08
C ILE A 29 -3.38 1.54 -8.26
N ALA A 30 -3.64 0.33 -8.76
CA ALA A 30 -3.15 -0.89 -8.12
C ALA A 30 -1.62 -1.01 -8.20
N GLU A 31 -1.03 -0.72 -9.37
CA GLU A 31 0.41 -0.67 -9.58
C GLU A 31 1.06 0.38 -8.67
N TRP A 32 0.54 1.61 -8.69
CA TRP A 32 1.03 2.68 -7.82
C TRP A 32 1.00 2.28 -6.33
N ALA A 33 -0.04 1.58 -5.88
CA ALA A 33 -0.12 1.11 -4.51
C ALA A 33 0.95 0.06 -4.17
N PHE A 34 1.28 -0.84 -5.11
CA PHE A 34 2.33 -1.84 -4.94
C PHE A 34 3.73 -1.21 -5.00
N ASP A 35 3.93 -0.22 -5.86
CA ASP A 35 5.18 0.54 -5.91
C ASP A 35 5.41 1.31 -4.60
N CYS A 36 4.36 1.93 -4.03
CA CYS A 36 4.44 2.54 -2.70
C CYS A 36 4.83 1.53 -1.61
N MET A 37 4.30 0.30 -1.65
CA MET A 37 4.67 -0.76 -0.72
C MET A 37 6.12 -1.22 -0.93
N LYS A 38 6.61 -1.21 -2.18
CA LYS A 38 7.95 -1.65 -2.54
C LYS A 38 8.97 -0.62 -2.06
N ASP A 39 8.71 0.67 -2.32
CA ASP A 39 9.51 1.78 -1.82
C ASP A 39 9.59 1.78 -0.29
N LEU A 40 8.46 1.50 0.39
CA LEU A 40 8.44 1.34 1.84
C LEU A 40 9.31 0.15 2.30
N SER A 41 9.24 -0.98 1.59
CA SER A 41 10.08 -2.15 1.91
C SER A 41 11.56 -1.82 1.79
N ASP A 42 11.95 -1.13 0.72
CA ASP A 42 13.34 -0.74 0.48
C ASP A 42 13.86 0.21 1.55
N LYS A 43 13.05 1.22 1.94
CA LYS A 43 13.37 2.15 3.05
C LYS A 43 13.57 1.43 4.39
N LEU A 44 12.82 0.35 4.64
CA LEU A 44 12.94 -0.46 5.86
C LEU A 44 14.02 -1.54 5.76
N GLY A 45 14.75 -1.61 4.64
CA GLY A 45 15.77 -2.62 4.36
C GLY A 45 15.18 -4.03 4.28
N VAL A 46 13.98 -4.17 3.71
CA VAL A 46 13.29 -5.45 3.47
C VAL A 46 13.37 -5.76 1.99
N ILE A 47 14.12 -6.81 1.64
CA ILE A 47 14.45 -7.14 0.24
C ILE A 47 13.71 -8.37 -0.30
N THR A 48 12.93 -9.06 0.55
CA THR A 48 12.20 -10.29 0.20
C THR A 48 10.93 -10.41 1.04
N GLU A 49 9.92 -11.06 0.46
CA GLU A 49 8.67 -11.47 1.09
C GLU A 49 8.86 -12.43 2.28
N THR A 50 10.00 -13.11 2.35
CA THR A 50 10.36 -14.01 3.44
C THR A 50 10.80 -13.29 4.71
N ASP A 51 11.06 -11.98 4.65
CA ASP A 51 11.45 -11.20 5.82
C ASP A 51 10.34 -11.23 6.89
N GLU A 52 10.67 -11.81 8.05
CA GLU A 52 9.69 -12.04 9.10
C GLU A 52 9.21 -10.74 9.76
N ARG A 53 9.87 -9.60 9.53
CA ARG A 53 9.47 -8.29 10.06
C ARG A 53 8.24 -7.74 9.33
N ILE A 54 7.90 -8.20 8.13
CA ILE A 54 6.73 -7.73 7.37
C ILE A 54 5.58 -8.73 7.35
N ALA A 55 4.36 -8.19 7.29
CA ALA A 55 3.14 -8.93 7.02
C ALA A 55 2.21 -8.14 6.08
N LEU A 56 2.00 -8.65 4.87
CA LEU A 56 0.99 -8.17 3.92
C LEU A 56 -0.31 -8.93 4.16
N ILE A 57 -1.39 -8.22 4.43
CA ILE A 57 -2.63 -8.82 4.93
C ILE A 57 -3.83 -8.19 4.26
N TYR A 58 -4.79 -9.00 3.82
CA TYR A 58 -6.12 -8.49 3.47
C TYR A 58 -6.94 -8.20 4.72
N ARG A 59 -7.72 -7.12 4.68
CA ARG A 59 -8.81 -6.97 5.65
C ARG A 59 -9.75 -8.18 5.56
N LYS A 60 -10.46 -8.44 6.67
CA LYS A 60 -11.44 -9.55 6.73
C LYS A 60 -12.51 -9.47 5.64
N ASP A 61 -12.90 -8.26 5.25
CA ASP A 61 -13.88 -7.99 4.19
C ASP A 61 -13.28 -8.04 2.78
N LYS A 62 -11.96 -8.29 2.65
CA LYS A 62 -11.16 -8.23 1.42
C LYS A 62 -11.24 -6.88 0.69
N LYS A 63 -11.70 -5.81 1.36
CA LYS A 63 -11.79 -4.45 0.80
C LYS A 63 -10.59 -3.58 1.17
N GLY A 64 -9.46 -4.20 1.45
CA GLY A 64 -8.23 -3.48 1.61
C GLY A 64 -7.03 -4.36 1.91
N ILE A 65 -5.85 -3.79 1.67
CA ILE A 65 -4.56 -4.41 1.89
C ILE A 65 -3.82 -3.60 2.95
N HIS A 66 -3.16 -4.31 3.86
CA HIS A 66 -2.33 -3.77 4.92
C HIS A 66 -0.89 -4.20 4.73
N PHE A 67 0.03 -3.24 4.64
CA PHE A 67 1.45 -3.44 4.87
C PHE A 67 1.76 -3.21 6.34
N ASN A 68 2.06 -4.28 7.06
CA ASN A 68 2.47 -4.20 8.45
C ASN A 68 3.98 -4.42 8.56
N PHE A 69 4.65 -3.58 9.33
CA PHE A 69 6.03 -3.78 9.75
C PHE A 69 6.04 -3.91 11.26
N SER A 70 6.65 -4.98 11.76
CA SER A 70 6.51 -5.38 13.16
C SER A 70 5.03 -5.42 13.56
N ASN A 71 4.62 -4.72 14.61
CA ASN A 71 3.23 -4.69 15.08
C ASN A 71 2.41 -3.49 14.58
N TRP A 72 2.93 -2.70 13.64
CA TRP A 72 2.27 -1.49 13.15
C TRP A 72 1.84 -1.63 11.69
N LEU A 73 0.67 -1.07 11.37
CA LEU A 73 0.23 -0.81 10.01
C LEU A 73 0.93 0.45 9.50
N LEU A 74 1.81 0.30 8.51
CA LEU A 74 2.57 1.42 7.94
C LEU A 74 1.98 1.94 6.64
N LEU A 75 1.30 1.07 5.88
CA LEU A 75 0.58 1.50 4.67
C LEU A 75 -0.68 0.65 4.51
N GLY A 76 -1.82 1.32 4.34
CA GLY A 76 -3.10 0.67 4.13
C GLY A 76 -3.83 1.26 2.94
N PHE A 77 -4.37 0.40 2.08
CA PHE A 77 -5.22 0.79 0.96
C PHE A 77 -6.61 0.20 1.14
N TYR A 78 -7.64 1.03 1.06
CA TYR A 78 -9.02 0.62 1.29
C TYR A 78 -9.93 1.02 0.15
N GLY A 79 -10.64 0.03 -0.39
CA GLY A 79 -11.70 0.22 -1.37
C GLY A 79 -13.02 0.64 -0.73
N GLY A 80 -13.83 1.34 -1.51
CA GLY A 80 -15.16 1.83 -1.12
C GLY A 80 -15.98 2.20 -2.35
N LYS A 81 -17.17 2.78 -2.15
CA LYS A 81 -18.07 3.26 -3.23
C LYS A 81 -17.48 4.44 -4.02
N ASN A 82 -16.33 4.25 -4.67
CA ASN A 82 -15.62 5.16 -5.58
C ASN A 82 -14.55 6.07 -4.95
N LYS A 83 -14.00 5.73 -3.78
CA LYS A 83 -12.87 6.48 -3.20
C LYS A 83 -11.85 5.52 -2.60
N LEU A 84 -10.62 5.56 -3.09
CA LEU A 84 -9.49 4.92 -2.43
C LEU A 84 -9.16 5.74 -1.18
N VAL A 85 -9.08 5.05 -0.05
CA VAL A 85 -8.56 5.62 1.19
C VAL A 85 -7.19 5.02 1.44
N VAL A 86 -6.22 5.90 1.68
CA VAL A 86 -4.84 5.55 1.99
C VAL A 86 -4.60 5.87 3.46
N ARG A 87 -4.02 4.93 4.19
CA ARG A 87 -3.72 5.08 5.60
C ARG A 87 -2.23 4.93 5.86
N ILE A 88 -1.65 5.95 6.49
CA ILE A 88 -0.23 6.06 6.77
C ILE A 88 0.02 6.60 8.19
N PRO A 89 1.12 6.21 8.85
CA PRO A 89 1.63 6.88 10.04
C PRO A 89 2.24 8.24 9.70
N ILE A 90 2.03 9.22 10.57
CA ILE A 90 2.57 10.57 10.46
C ILE A 90 2.99 11.06 11.86
N LEU A 91 4.11 11.79 11.95
CA LEU A 91 4.50 12.53 13.16
C LEU A 91 3.42 13.56 13.53
N LYS A 92 2.84 13.42 14.72
CA LYS A 92 1.67 14.19 15.17
C LYS A 92 1.90 15.69 15.14
N GLU A 93 3.08 16.14 15.54
CA GLU A 93 3.45 17.56 15.58
C GLU A 93 3.53 18.19 14.18
N LYS A 94 3.87 17.40 13.16
CA LYS A 94 3.98 17.84 11.76
C LYS A 94 2.67 17.68 11.00
N LEU A 95 1.76 16.82 11.46
CA LEU A 95 0.43 16.72 10.86
C LEU A 95 -0.32 18.07 10.90
N ALA A 96 -0.12 18.84 11.97
CA ALA A 96 -0.70 20.17 12.13
C ALA A 96 -0.10 21.24 11.19
N SER A 97 1.08 21.00 10.62
CA SER A 97 1.69 21.93 9.66
C SER A 97 1.22 21.72 8.23
N LEU A 98 0.59 20.59 7.93
CA LEU A 98 -0.04 20.38 6.62
C LEU A 98 -1.08 21.46 6.37
N ASN A 99 -1.02 22.09 5.19
CA ASN A 99 -1.95 23.13 4.79
C ASN A 99 -3.41 22.65 5.00
N THR A 100 -4.12 23.29 5.92
CA THR A 100 -5.33 22.79 6.62
C THR A 100 -6.58 22.65 5.76
N LYS A 101 -6.46 22.66 4.43
CA LYS A 101 -7.57 22.62 3.47
C LYS A 101 -7.93 21.20 3.00
N VAL A 102 -7.40 20.17 3.62
CA VAL A 102 -7.62 18.77 3.22
C VAL A 102 -8.23 17.97 4.37
N ASP A 103 -9.23 17.17 4.02
CA ASP A 103 -9.87 16.27 4.97
C ASP A 103 -8.99 15.05 5.24
N TYR A 104 -8.78 14.76 6.52
CA TYR A 104 -8.12 13.54 7.00
C TYR A 104 -8.79 13.05 8.28
N LYS A 105 -8.57 11.78 8.61
CA LYS A 105 -9.07 11.16 9.85
C LYS A 105 -7.94 10.52 10.63
N VAL A 106 -7.77 10.92 11.89
CA VAL A 106 -6.88 10.21 12.82
C VAL A 106 -7.57 8.92 13.27
N GLU A 107 -6.97 7.77 12.94
CA GLU A 107 -7.50 6.45 13.28
C GLU A 107 -6.97 5.92 14.61
N TYR A 108 -5.72 6.24 14.93
CA TYR A 108 -5.03 5.73 16.12
C TYR A 108 -3.82 6.59 16.48
N GLU A 109 -3.50 6.70 17.77
CA GLU A 109 -2.27 7.31 18.27
C GLU A 109 -1.37 6.26 18.92
N PHE A 110 -0.14 6.13 18.44
CA PHE A 110 0.83 5.18 18.96
C PHE A 110 1.46 5.72 20.25
N LYS A 111 1.68 4.82 21.21
CA LYS A 111 2.35 5.14 22.48
C LYS A 111 3.88 5.17 22.29
N THR A 112 4.40 6.19 21.62
CA THR A 112 5.83 6.38 21.34
C THR A 112 6.29 7.80 21.64
N GLU A 113 7.61 8.01 21.58
CA GLU A 113 8.24 9.33 21.52
C GLU A 113 9.30 9.30 20.39
N PRO A 114 9.20 10.16 19.36
CA PRO A 114 8.16 11.16 19.15
C PRO A 114 6.76 10.55 18.94
N LYS A 115 5.72 11.38 19.09
CA LYS A 115 4.31 10.97 18.90
C LYS A 115 4.01 10.72 17.43
N ILE A 116 3.54 9.51 17.13
CA ILE A 116 3.13 9.10 15.79
C ILE A 116 1.64 8.76 15.82
N VAL A 117 0.91 9.21 14.81
CA VAL A 117 -0.52 8.92 14.61
C VAL A 117 -0.72 8.21 13.29
N SER A 118 -1.64 7.27 13.25
CA SER A 118 -2.11 6.64 12.02
C SER A 118 -3.28 7.45 11.46
N VAL A 119 -3.16 7.90 10.22
CA VAL A 119 -4.08 8.84 9.59
C VAL A 119 -4.58 8.29 8.26
N SER A 120 -5.87 8.44 8.00
CA SER A 120 -6.52 8.09 6.73
C SER A 120 -6.74 9.36 5.89
N PHE A 121 -6.36 9.31 4.62
CA PHE A 121 -6.60 10.33 3.59
C PHE A 121 -7.38 9.70 2.43
N SER A 122 -8.22 10.48 1.74
CA SER A 122 -8.62 10.09 0.39
C SER A 122 -7.46 10.32 -0.58
N LEU A 123 -7.45 9.59 -1.69
CA LEU A 123 -6.45 9.81 -2.75
C LEU A 123 -6.41 11.28 -3.21
N SER A 124 -7.57 11.90 -3.40
CA SER A 124 -7.68 13.33 -3.76
C SER A 124 -7.06 14.27 -2.73
N SER A 125 -7.14 13.94 -1.44
CA SER A 125 -6.49 14.74 -0.39
C SER A 125 -4.97 14.62 -0.49
N LEU A 126 -4.45 13.41 -0.75
CA LEU A 126 -3.01 13.22 -0.96
C LEU A 126 -2.50 13.97 -2.18
N GLU A 127 -3.23 13.93 -3.31
CA GLU A 127 -2.90 14.69 -4.52
C GLU A 127 -2.86 16.20 -4.26
N GLN A 128 -3.80 16.71 -3.47
CA GLN A 128 -3.86 18.14 -3.13
C GLN A 128 -2.71 18.57 -2.20
N ILE A 129 -2.27 17.71 -1.28
CA ILE A 129 -1.11 17.99 -0.43
C ILE A 129 0.19 17.91 -1.27
N GLY A 130 0.24 16.98 -2.22
CA GLY A 130 1.42 16.77 -3.07
C GLY A 130 2.62 16.28 -2.27
N ASN A 131 3.82 16.72 -2.63
CA ASN A 131 5.06 16.16 -2.09
C ASN A 131 5.27 16.42 -0.58
N GLU A 132 4.59 17.40 0.02
CA GLU A 132 4.73 17.69 1.45
C GLU A 132 4.34 16.47 2.32
N ILE A 133 3.33 15.69 1.91
CA ILE A 133 2.96 14.48 2.65
C ILE A 133 3.99 13.36 2.49
N LEU A 134 4.65 13.29 1.33
CA LEU A 134 5.68 12.28 1.06
C LEU A 134 6.92 12.54 1.91
N ASP A 135 7.39 13.79 1.96
CA ASP A 135 8.53 14.17 2.81
C ASP A 135 8.25 13.89 4.29
N LEU A 136 7.03 14.19 4.73
CA LEU A 136 6.61 13.93 6.10
C LEU A 136 6.47 12.43 6.40
N TYR A 137 5.92 11.67 5.46
CA TYR A 137 5.81 10.23 5.56
C TYR A 137 7.21 9.60 5.66
N ASP A 138 8.16 10.02 4.82
CA ASP A 138 9.52 9.52 4.80
C ASP A 138 10.25 9.78 6.12
N LEU A 139 10.19 11.02 6.61
CA LEU A 139 10.70 11.35 7.94
C LEU A 139 10.08 10.48 9.04
N THR A 140 8.79 10.18 8.93
CA THR A 140 8.08 9.32 9.89
C THR A 140 8.56 7.86 9.79
N ILE A 141 8.75 7.34 8.58
CA ILE A 141 9.25 5.98 8.35
C ILE A 141 10.66 5.80 8.91
N ASP A 142 11.54 6.79 8.78
CA ASP A 142 12.87 6.75 9.39
C ASP A 142 12.81 6.59 10.91
N GLN A 143 11.93 7.36 11.58
CA GLN A 143 11.71 7.24 13.03
C GLN A 143 11.17 5.85 13.41
N ILE A 144 10.22 5.33 12.64
CA ILE A 144 9.64 4.00 12.85
C ILE A 144 10.69 2.91 12.67
N GLY A 145 11.57 3.04 11.67
CA GLY A 145 12.70 2.16 11.45
C GLY A 145 13.61 2.08 12.67
N GLN A 146 13.90 3.21 13.32
CA GLN A 146 14.67 3.22 14.57
C GLN A 146 13.91 2.58 15.73
N ILE A 147 12.62 2.86 15.90
CA ILE A 147 11.77 2.26 16.95
C ILE A 147 11.77 0.73 16.86
N PHE A 148 11.77 0.19 15.65
CA PHE A 148 11.72 -1.25 15.42
C PHE A 148 13.05 -1.90 15.04
N LYS A 149 14.18 -1.18 15.17
CA LYS A 149 15.52 -1.67 14.79
C LYS A 149 15.89 -3.02 15.44
N SER A 150 15.42 -3.28 16.66
CA SER A 150 15.69 -4.52 17.40
C SER A 150 14.67 -5.64 17.15
N ARG A 151 13.56 -5.36 16.43
CA ARG A 151 12.54 -6.35 16.13
C ARG A 151 12.98 -7.24 14.99
N LYS A 152 12.93 -8.55 15.23
CA LYS A 152 13.26 -9.57 14.23
C LYS A 152 12.04 -10.15 13.52
N LYS A 153 10.83 -9.98 14.08
CA LYS A 153 9.60 -10.60 13.59
C LYS A 153 8.37 -9.76 13.90
N SER A 154 7.44 -9.74 12.95
CA SER A 154 6.09 -9.22 13.13
C SER A 154 5.22 -10.23 13.87
N PRO A 155 4.49 -9.83 14.93
CA PRO A 155 3.46 -10.68 15.51
C PRO A 155 2.32 -10.97 14.53
N MET A 156 2.18 -10.18 13.46
CA MET A 156 1.19 -10.36 12.40
C MET A 156 1.67 -11.32 11.30
N ARG A 157 2.90 -11.84 11.38
CA ARG A 157 3.48 -12.72 10.35
C ARG A 157 2.62 -13.95 10.06
N HIS A 158 1.96 -14.51 11.07
CA HIS A 158 1.04 -15.65 10.91
C HIS A 158 -0.20 -15.36 10.02
N LYS A 159 -0.44 -14.08 9.70
CA LYS A 159 -1.51 -13.63 8.78
C LYS A 159 -0.96 -13.15 7.44
N HIS A 160 0.36 -13.24 7.22
CA HIS A 160 0.98 -12.81 5.98
C HIS A 160 0.40 -13.63 4.83
N ASN A 161 -0.08 -12.93 3.80
CA ASN A 161 -0.51 -13.53 2.56
C ASN A 161 0.71 -13.64 1.63
N THR A 162 1.09 -14.88 1.34
CA THR A 162 2.26 -15.25 0.52
C THR A 162 2.17 -14.70 -0.90
N GLN A 163 0.98 -14.69 -1.50
CA GLN A 163 0.77 -14.17 -2.87
C GLN A 163 0.98 -12.64 -2.94
N LEU A 164 0.43 -11.89 -1.98
CA LEU A 164 0.75 -10.45 -1.83
C LEU A 164 2.25 -10.23 -1.61
N GLY A 165 2.87 -11.09 -0.78
CA GLY A 165 4.30 -11.13 -0.56
C GLY A 165 5.08 -11.20 -1.86
N LYS A 166 4.83 -12.24 -2.66
CA LYS A 166 5.49 -12.45 -3.94
C LYS A 166 5.26 -11.31 -4.93
N ALA A 167 3.99 -10.92 -5.12
CA ALA A 167 3.61 -9.83 -6.02
C ALA A 167 4.25 -8.47 -5.66
N LEU A 168 4.66 -8.28 -4.40
CA LEU A 168 5.40 -7.10 -4.01
C LEU A 168 6.82 -7.07 -4.60
N PHE A 169 7.47 -8.22 -4.71
CA PHE A 169 8.89 -8.34 -5.09
C PHE A 169 9.11 -8.93 -6.50
N ASP A 170 8.09 -9.53 -7.12
CA ASP A 170 8.15 -10.10 -8.47
C ASP A 170 7.00 -9.59 -9.34
N GLN A 171 7.33 -9.02 -10.51
CA GLN A 171 6.34 -8.44 -11.42
C GLN A 171 5.45 -9.50 -12.08
N THR A 172 5.98 -10.70 -12.34
CA THR A 172 5.19 -11.79 -12.93
C THR A 172 4.11 -12.26 -11.95
N ASP A 173 4.49 -12.42 -10.68
CA ASP A 173 3.56 -12.74 -9.61
C ASP A 173 2.54 -11.60 -9.39
N ARG A 174 2.96 -10.33 -9.54
CA ARG A 174 2.06 -9.16 -9.49
C ARG A 174 1.02 -9.18 -10.60
N ASP A 175 1.46 -9.39 -11.84
CA ASP A 175 0.59 -9.45 -13.01
C ASP A 175 -0.43 -10.59 -12.87
N SER A 176 0.03 -11.79 -12.48
CA SER A 176 -0.86 -12.93 -12.21
C SER A 176 -1.88 -12.56 -11.13
N LEU A 177 -1.43 -11.98 -10.02
CA LEU A 177 -2.31 -11.60 -8.92
C LEU A 177 -3.36 -10.54 -9.31
N PHE A 178 -3.00 -9.57 -10.17
CA PHE A 178 -3.91 -8.54 -10.64
C PHE A 178 -4.95 -9.05 -11.64
N PHE A 179 -4.59 -9.97 -12.54
CA PHE A 179 -5.47 -10.40 -13.62
C PHE A 179 -6.18 -11.73 -13.35
N GLU A 180 -5.64 -12.57 -12.49
CA GLU A 180 -6.19 -13.88 -12.14
C GLU A 180 -6.81 -13.88 -10.73
N GLY A 181 -6.41 -12.93 -9.88
CA GLY A 181 -6.91 -12.79 -8.52
C GLY A 181 -6.18 -13.71 -7.55
N LEU A 182 -6.84 -13.99 -6.40
CA LEU A 182 -6.26 -14.89 -5.41
C LEU A 182 -6.39 -16.35 -5.83
N HIS A 183 -5.25 -17.02 -5.97
CA HIS A 183 -5.20 -18.47 -6.13
C HIS A 183 -5.58 -19.13 -4.81
N THR A 184 -6.43 -20.16 -4.86
CA THR A 184 -6.68 -21.01 -3.69
C THR A 184 -5.47 -21.92 -3.49
N GLU A 185 -4.74 -21.73 -2.38
CA GLU A 185 -3.78 -22.72 -1.88
C GLU A 185 -4.50 -23.95 -1.31
#